data_AF-W7T8B6-F1
#
_entry.id   AF-W7T8B6-F1
#
_cell.length_a   1.000
_cell.length_b   1.000
_cell.length_c   1.000
_cell.angle_alpha   90.00
_cell.angle_beta   90.00
_cell.angle_gamma   90.00
#
_symmetry.space_group_name_H-M   'P 1'
#
loop_
_entity.id
_entity.type
_entity.pdbx_description
1 polymer ?
#
loop_
_entity_poly.entity_id
_entity_poly.type
_entity_poly.pdbx_seq_one_letter_code
_entity_poly.pdbx_strand_id
1 'polypeptide(L)'
;MSLKFLAKKTWNPTNLKNVEKVWKAEQKAANEEKRMAEFRKQIAEERQLQELKELQVSAGLVDKNQTAKLDWMYEGPMATMQDHQQDTEQYLLGKEVTVKEQDSEVKRVENQPGMLYLNSVSAKNDLFTRLHEDPLLLIKQNELKKREDVVKNPVKMARIRQQLEAELARKKEKKNAKREKKRARKEAKKAKKEKKRQKDSMDSAEAASLHREQDKGKKGSRAQESDGGSTESSGSEAEAKERKQRYGLQTYGGGSNGANGNASGDGRARALGPDPEVLAAKEKARLEEERERRERLRRKPLTEKEKAERLSAMRLDGIVNEEQRRSRVEKGRHQEKEEAEREAGTTAENGRGSRREDRPEFLQKLGVQVYMGGDETLEERMDRLRHTRQRNRGGEAGFL
;
A
#
# COMPACT_ATOMS: atom_id res chain seq x y z
N MET A 1 -64.11 8.07 1.46
CA MET A 1 -63.29 6.91 1.05
C MET A 1 -61.84 7.38 0.89
N SER A 2 -60.91 6.90 1.74
CA SER A 2 -59.51 7.36 1.72
C SER A 2 -58.75 6.85 0.49
N LEU A 3 -58.00 7.72 -0.19
CA LEU A 3 -57.16 7.47 -1.37
C LEU A 3 -55.94 6.55 -1.11
N LYS A 4 -56.09 5.54 -0.25
CA LYS A 4 -55.04 4.60 0.17
C LYS A 4 -54.42 3.82 -1.00
N PHE A 5 -55.12 3.69 -2.13
CA PHE A 5 -54.58 3.03 -3.31
C PHE A 5 -53.46 3.84 -3.99
N LEU A 6 -53.43 5.18 -3.84
CA LEU A 6 -52.39 6.03 -4.43
C LEU A 6 -51.02 5.79 -3.77
N ALA A 7 -50.98 5.46 -2.48
CA ALA A 7 -49.74 5.12 -1.79
C ALA A 7 -49.03 3.87 -2.36
N LYS A 8 -49.80 2.98 -3.00
CA LYS A 8 -49.27 1.79 -3.69
C LYS A 8 -48.76 2.08 -5.10
N LYS A 9 -48.99 3.28 -5.64
CA LYS A 9 -48.54 3.68 -6.98
C LYS A 9 -47.13 4.27 -6.91
N THR A 10 -46.28 3.87 -7.85
CA THR A 10 -44.86 4.25 -7.90
C THR A 10 -44.64 5.69 -8.35
N TRP A 11 -45.60 6.30 -9.04
CA TRP A 11 -45.52 7.68 -9.53
C TRP A 11 -46.13 8.71 -8.56
N ASN A 12 -46.80 8.27 -7.49
CA ASN A 12 -47.46 9.19 -6.56
C ASN A 12 -46.40 10.03 -5.80
N PRO A 13 -46.47 11.37 -5.84
CA PRO A 13 -45.48 12.24 -5.19
C PRO A 13 -45.44 12.09 -3.66
N THR A 14 -46.55 11.66 -3.03
CA THR A 14 -46.59 11.47 -1.57
C THR A 14 -45.92 10.18 -1.10
N ASN A 15 -45.47 9.32 -2.02
CA ASN A 15 -44.70 8.12 -1.69
C ASN A 15 -43.32 8.54 -1.12
N LEU A 16 -42.93 8.00 0.04
CA LEU A 16 -41.66 8.31 0.70
C LEU A 16 -40.45 8.20 -0.25
N LYS A 17 -40.43 7.18 -1.12
CA LYS A 17 -39.34 7.01 -2.10
C LYS A 17 -39.25 8.14 -3.12
N ASN A 18 -40.37 8.77 -3.46
CA ASN A 18 -40.41 9.89 -4.39
C ASN A 18 -40.10 11.20 -3.68
N VAL A 19 -40.61 11.39 -2.46
CA VAL A 19 -40.24 12.52 -1.58
C VAL A 19 -38.72 12.53 -1.35
N GLU A 20 -38.11 11.38 -1.08
CA GLU A 20 -36.65 11.27 -0.94
C GLU A 20 -35.89 11.62 -2.22
N LYS A 21 -36.42 11.23 -3.40
CA LYS A 21 -35.79 11.58 -4.68
C LYS A 21 -35.86 13.07 -4.96
N VAL A 22 -37.01 13.69 -4.70
CA VAL A 22 -37.20 15.14 -4.84
C VAL A 22 -36.27 15.86 -3.87
N TRP A 23 -36.23 15.45 -2.60
CA TRP A 23 -35.33 16.03 -1.61
C TRP A 23 -33.85 15.94 -2.01
N LYS A 24 -33.40 14.79 -2.53
CA LYS A 24 -32.04 14.65 -3.06
C LYS A 24 -31.78 15.54 -4.28
N ALA A 25 -32.76 15.70 -5.16
CA ALA A 25 -32.66 16.58 -6.32
C ALA A 25 -32.61 18.05 -5.90
N GLU A 26 -33.44 18.47 -4.96
CA GLU A 26 -33.45 19.81 -4.37
C GLU A 26 -32.13 20.11 -3.65
N GLN A 27 -31.61 19.16 -2.88
CA GLN A 27 -30.31 19.32 -2.22
C GLN A 27 -29.16 19.45 -3.23
N LYS A 28 -29.21 18.70 -4.34
CA LYS A 28 -28.23 18.83 -5.43
C LYS A 28 -28.36 20.18 -6.12
N ALA A 29 -29.57 20.61 -6.44
CA ALA A 29 -29.85 21.90 -7.06
C ALA A 29 -29.39 23.07 -6.18
N ALA A 30 -29.67 23.02 -4.86
CA ALA A 30 -29.21 24.03 -3.91
C ALA A 30 -27.68 24.10 -3.82
N ASN A 31 -26.98 22.96 -3.91
CA ASN A 31 -25.52 22.94 -3.95
C ASN A 31 -24.96 23.49 -5.27
N GLU A 32 -25.62 23.20 -6.39
CA GLU A 32 -25.27 23.75 -7.70
C GLU A 32 -25.49 25.27 -7.75
N GLU A 33 -26.61 25.77 -7.22
CA GLU A 33 -26.90 27.21 -7.10
C GLU A 33 -25.86 27.94 -6.25
N LYS A 34 -25.45 27.35 -5.12
CA LYS A 34 -24.36 27.91 -4.28
C LYS A 34 -23.05 28.03 -5.06
N ARG A 35 -22.64 26.97 -5.76
CA ARG A 35 -21.42 27.00 -6.59
C ARG A 35 -21.53 28.03 -7.70
N MET A 36 -22.69 28.10 -8.37
CA MET A 36 -22.92 29.09 -9.43
C MET A 36 -22.93 30.53 -8.88
N ALA A 37 -23.42 30.74 -7.65
CA ALA A 37 -23.37 32.04 -6.99
C ALA A 37 -21.93 32.44 -6.64
N GLU A 38 -21.11 31.50 -6.15
CA GLU A 38 -19.67 31.71 -5.91
C GLU A 38 -18.95 32.08 -7.22
N PHE A 39 -19.18 31.33 -8.31
CA PHE A 39 -18.59 31.67 -9.62
C PHE A 39 -19.06 33.03 -10.15
N ARG A 40 -20.33 33.38 -9.98
CA ARG A 40 -20.83 34.71 -10.36
C ARG A 40 -20.16 35.81 -9.55
N LYS A 41 -19.87 35.56 -8.27
CA LYS A 41 -19.14 36.51 -7.42
C LYS A 41 -17.69 36.68 -7.90
N GLN A 42 -16.99 35.58 -8.21
CA GLN A 42 -15.64 35.63 -8.76
C GLN A 42 -15.57 36.40 -10.08
N ILE A 43 -16.49 36.14 -11.01
CA ILE A 43 -16.57 36.89 -12.28
C ILE A 43 -16.83 38.38 -12.04
N ALA A 44 -17.66 38.73 -11.05
CA ALA A 44 -17.90 40.13 -10.71
C ALA A 44 -16.65 40.80 -10.12
N GLU A 45 -15.92 40.10 -9.23
CA GLU A 45 -14.65 40.58 -8.67
C GLU A 45 -13.58 40.75 -9.76
N GLU A 46 -13.44 39.78 -10.67
CA GLU A 46 -12.55 39.87 -11.83
C GLU A 46 -12.88 41.06 -12.73
N ARG A 47 -14.17 41.31 -13.01
CA ARG A 47 -14.62 42.47 -13.77
C ARG A 47 -14.27 43.79 -13.08
N GLN A 48 -14.44 43.87 -11.76
CA GLN A 48 -14.05 45.05 -10.99
C GLN A 48 -12.55 45.30 -11.07
N LEU A 49 -11.73 44.25 -10.95
CA LEU A 49 -10.28 44.36 -11.10
C LEU A 49 -9.88 44.77 -12.51
N GLN A 50 -10.53 44.23 -13.53
CA GLN A 50 -10.32 44.62 -14.93
C GLN A 50 -10.66 46.09 -15.15
N GLU A 51 -11.80 46.57 -14.64
CA GLU A 51 -12.20 47.98 -14.73
C GLU A 51 -11.17 48.91 -14.06
N LEU A 52 -10.66 48.54 -12.87
CA LEU A 52 -9.61 49.30 -12.21
C LEU A 52 -8.30 49.31 -13.02
N LYS A 53 -7.90 48.17 -13.61
CA LYS A 53 -6.73 48.09 -14.50
C LYS A 53 -6.92 48.98 -15.73
N GLU A 54 -8.10 48.96 -16.35
CA GLU A 54 -8.43 49.81 -17.49
C GLU A 54 -8.38 51.30 -17.11
N LEU A 55 -8.87 51.67 -15.92
CA LEU A 55 -8.77 53.04 -15.42
C LEU A 55 -7.31 53.46 -15.18
N GLN A 56 -6.47 52.62 -14.58
CA GLN A 56 -5.04 52.91 -14.37
C GLN A 56 -4.29 53.11 -15.69
N VAL A 57 -4.61 52.28 -16.66
CA VAL A 57 -4.13 52.38 -18.04
C VAL A 57 -4.60 53.69 -18.69
N SER A 58 -5.88 54.05 -18.53
CA SER A 58 -6.45 55.28 -19.10
C SER A 58 -5.83 56.53 -18.48
N ALA A 59 -5.48 56.47 -17.20
CA ALA A 59 -4.76 57.51 -16.47
C ALA A 59 -3.26 57.57 -16.81
N GLY A 60 -2.75 56.62 -17.61
CA GLY A 60 -1.34 56.55 -18.02
C GLY A 60 -0.39 56.06 -16.93
N LEU A 61 -0.90 55.46 -15.84
CA LEU A 61 -0.08 54.95 -14.73
C LEU A 61 0.56 53.58 -15.06
N VAL A 62 -0.10 52.79 -15.91
CA VAL A 62 0.36 51.44 -16.31
C VAL A 62 0.26 51.29 -17.83
N ASP A 63 1.29 50.69 -18.44
CA ASP A 63 1.31 50.43 -19.87
C ASP A 63 0.31 49.32 -20.28
N LYS A 64 -0.50 49.60 -21.31
CA LYS A 64 -1.46 48.64 -21.93
C LYS A 64 -0.84 47.30 -22.30
N ASN A 65 0.42 47.30 -22.71
CA ASN A 65 1.12 46.12 -23.20
C ASN A 65 1.58 45.20 -22.06
N GLN A 66 1.77 45.75 -20.85
CA GLN A 66 2.22 44.97 -19.69
C GLN A 66 1.06 44.17 -19.08
N THR A 67 -0.16 44.74 -19.06
CA THR A 67 -1.34 44.09 -18.46
C THR A 67 -1.95 42.98 -19.32
N ALA A 68 -1.95 43.10 -20.66
CA ALA A 68 -2.69 42.17 -21.52
C ALA A 68 -1.94 40.86 -21.87
N LYS A 69 -0.60 40.82 -21.78
CA LYS A 69 0.20 39.69 -22.30
C LYS A 69 0.86 38.82 -21.24
N LEU A 70 1.03 39.33 -20.02
CA LEU A 70 1.90 38.69 -19.02
C LEU A 70 1.19 38.22 -17.75
N ASP A 71 -0.11 38.50 -17.56
CA ASP A 71 -0.83 38.11 -16.33
C ASP A 71 -0.87 36.58 -16.16
N TRP A 72 -1.22 35.82 -17.19
CA TRP A 72 -1.23 34.35 -17.15
C TRP A 72 0.16 33.71 -16.92
N MET A 73 1.24 34.45 -17.17
CA MET A 73 2.63 34.00 -16.99
C MET A 73 3.17 34.34 -15.59
N TYR A 74 2.71 35.43 -14.97
CA TYR A 74 3.13 35.87 -13.63
C TYR A 74 2.17 35.46 -12.50
N GLU A 75 0.92 35.07 -12.79
CA GLU A 75 -0.01 34.46 -11.83
C GLU A 75 0.33 32.98 -11.48
N GLY A 76 1.33 32.40 -12.13
CA GLY A 76 1.91 31.11 -11.72
C GLY A 76 2.56 31.17 -10.32
N PRO A 77 3.32 30.14 -9.88
CA PRO A 77 3.85 30.02 -8.51
C PRO A 77 4.78 31.16 -8.02
N MET A 78 5.02 32.17 -8.86
CA MET A 78 5.64 33.46 -8.50
C MET A 78 4.65 34.41 -7.79
N ALA A 79 3.34 34.35 -8.06
CA ALA A 79 2.34 35.13 -7.31
C ALA A 79 2.25 34.70 -5.85
N THR A 80 2.36 33.38 -5.58
CA THR A 80 2.49 32.87 -4.21
C THR A 80 3.77 33.33 -3.51
N MET A 81 4.85 33.62 -4.26
CA MET A 81 6.06 34.22 -3.69
C MET A 81 5.84 35.68 -3.30
N GLN A 82 4.97 36.42 -4.01
CA GLN A 82 4.58 37.78 -3.66
C GLN A 82 3.75 37.81 -2.36
N ASP A 83 2.84 36.85 -2.17
CA ASP A 83 2.09 36.70 -0.92
C ASP A 83 3.03 36.34 0.26
N HIS A 84 4.00 35.46 0.03
CA HIS A 84 5.04 35.18 1.03
C HIS A 84 5.93 36.40 1.31
N GLN A 85 6.22 37.24 0.31
CA GLN A 85 6.93 38.50 0.55
C GLN A 85 6.09 39.47 1.39
N GLN A 86 4.80 39.62 1.11
CA GLN A 86 3.90 40.44 1.93
C GLN A 86 3.78 39.91 3.37
N ASP A 87 3.73 38.59 3.57
CA ASP A 87 3.74 37.97 4.90
C ASP A 87 5.06 38.21 5.64
N THR A 88 6.20 38.18 4.93
CA THR A 88 7.51 38.50 5.54
C THR A 88 7.65 39.98 5.88
N GLU A 89 7.17 40.90 5.05
CA GLU A 89 7.19 42.33 5.33
C GLU A 89 6.28 42.68 6.51
N GLN A 90 5.12 42.03 6.63
CA GLN A 90 4.21 42.18 7.78
C GLN A 90 4.81 41.61 9.07
N TYR A 91 5.58 40.53 8.98
CA TYR A 91 6.34 39.96 10.09
C TYR A 91 7.46 40.91 10.55
N LEU A 92 8.20 41.51 9.61
CA LEU A 92 9.20 42.54 9.91
C LEU A 92 8.57 43.80 10.53
N LEU A 93 7.30 44.08 10.20
CA LEU A 93 6.50 45.16 10.79
C LEU A 93 5.87 44.78 12.15
N GLY A 94 6.18 43.60 12.69
CA GLY A 94 5.80 43.17 14.04
C GLY A 94 4.39 42.57 14.16
N LYS A 95 3.70 42.26 13.06
CA LYS A 95 2.43 41.53 13.10
C LYS A 95 2.70 40.03 13.18
N GLU A 96 1.99 39.35 14.09
CA GLU A 96 2.14 37.90 14.28
C GLU A 96 1.66 37.14 13.03
N VAL A 97 2.58 36.43 12.37
CA VAL A 97 2.23 35.53 11.27
C VAL A 97 1.70 34.23 11.86
N THR A 98 0.39 34.02 11.71
CA THR A 98 -0.20 32.71 12.00
C THR A 98 0.17 31.76 10.86
N VAL A 99 1.14 30.87 11.11
CA VAL A 99 1.50 29.79 10.19
C VAL A 99 0.31 28.84 10.10
N LYS A 100 -0.57 29.07 9.14
CA LYS A 100 -1.57 28.07 8.76
C LYS A 100 -0.85 27.03 7.92
N GLU A 101 -0.59 25.86 8.50
CA GLU A 101 -0.13 24.68 7.77
C GLU A 101 -1.13 24.33 6.66
N GLN A 102 -0.94 24.92 5.48
CA GLN A 102 -1.63 24.51 4.26
C GLN A 102 -0.92 23.29 3.66
N ASP A 103 -0.93 22.22 4.44
CA ASP A 103 -0.36 20.92 4.09
C ASP A 103 -1.26 20.14 3.10
N SER A 104 -2.36 20.76 2.63
CA SER A 104 -3.42 20.17 1.82
C SER A 104 -3.36 20.54 0.33
N GLU A 105 -2.87 21.72 -0.04
CA GLU A 105 -2.87 22.17 -1.45
C GLU A 105 -1.69 21.59 -2.22
N VAL A 106 -0.48 21.61 -1.62
CA VAL A 106 0.76 21.11 -2.24
C VAL A 106 0.65 19.61 -2.58
N LYS A 107 0.06 18.80 -1.68
CA LYS A 107 -0.15 17.36 -1.88
C LYS A 107 -1.23 17.03 -2.93
N ARG A 108 -2.15 17.96 -3.21
CA ARG A 108 -3.18 17.79 -4.26
C ARG A 108 -2.62 18.07 -5.64
N VAL A 109 -1.63 18.97 -5.72
CA VAL A 109 -0.96 19.34 -6.96
C VAL A 109 0.06 18.27 -7.37
N GLU A 110 0.79 17.64 -6.43
CA GLU A 110 1.76 16.55 -6.71
C GLU A 110 1.21 15.35 -7.52
N ASN A 111 -0.10 15.09 -7.50
CA ASN A 111 -0.72 13.95 -8.19
C ASN A 111 -1.33 14.28 -9.57
N GLN A 112 -1.16 15.51 -10.08
CA GLN A 112 -1.63 15.91 -11.41
C GLN A 112 -0.57 15.58 -12.49
N PRO A 113 -0.95 14.87 -13.58
CA PRO A 113 -0.03 14.56 -14.66
C PRO A 113 0.31 15.84 -15.45
N GLY A 114 1.50 16.40 -15.22
CA GLY A 114 1.99 17.60 -15.92
C GLY A 114 3.07 18.41 -15.20
N MET A 115 3.23 18.25 -13.88
CA MET A 115 4.19 19.06 -13.08
C MET A 115 5.68 18.72 -13.25
N LEU A 116 6.01 17.62 -13.94
CA LEU A 116 7.41 17.19 -14.10
C LEU A 116 8.29 18.23 -14.82
N TYR A 117 7.69 19.19 -15.53
CA TYR A 117 8.41 20.23 -16.26
C TYR A 117 8.82 21.45 -15.41
N LEU A 118 8.28 21.63 -14.19
CA LEU A 118 8.65 22.76 -13.31
C LEU A 118 9.76 22.43 -12.28
N ASN A 119 10.10 21.15 -12.07
CA ASN A 119 11.08 20.75 -11.05
C ASN A 119 12.56 20.85 -11.50
N SER A 120 12.85 21.39 -12.68
CA SER A 120 14.21 21.35 -13.25
C SER A 120 15.21 22.37 -12.65
N VAL A 121 14.84 23.16 -11.62
CA VAL A 121 15.64 24.32 -11.18
C VAL A 121 16.35 24.14 -9.82
N SER A 122 16.29 22.99 -9.14
CA SER A 122 17.08 22.76 -7.91
C SER A 122 17.85 21.45 -7.89
N ALA A 123 19.10 21.49 -8.37
CA ALA A 123 20.02 20.36 -8.39
C ALA A 123 20.34 19.75 -6.99
N LYS A 124 20.05 20.47 -5.89
CA LYS A 124 20.21 19.96 -4.51
C LYS A 124 19.00 19.15 -4.03
N ASN A 125 17.81 19.46 -4.52
CA ASN A 125 16.60 18.68 -4.23
C ASN A 125 16.50 17.43 -5.10
N ASP A 126 17.23 17.39 -6.21
CA ASP A 126 17.18 16.28 -7.17
C ASP A 126 17.54 14.92 -6.53
N LEU A 127 18.48 14.86 -5.56
CA LEU A 127 18.77 13.60 -4.85
C LEU A 127 17.64 13.20 -3.88
N PHE A 128 17.06 14.17 -3.16
CA PHE A 128 15.94 13.94 -2.26
C PHE A 128 14.72 13.48 -3.05
N THR A 129 14.37 14.20 -4.11
CA THR A 129 13.31 13.87 -5.05
C THR A 129 13.54 12.50 -5.69
N ARG A 130 14.73 12.18 -6.19
CA ARG A 130 15.04 10.84 -6.73
C ARG A 130 14.91 9.72 -5.71
N LEU A 131 15.27 9.97 -4.45
CA LEU A 131 15.13 8.97 -3.37
C LEU A 131 13.68 8.81 -2.92
N HIS A 132 12.91 9.89 -2.89
CA HIS A 132 11.52 9.90 -2.41
C HIS A 132 10.50 9.55 -3.51
N GLU A 133 10.82 9.82 -4.76
CA GLU A 133 10.05 9.43 -5.95
C GLU A 133 10.48 8.06 -6.50
N ASP A 134 11.45 7.38 -5.87
CA ASP A 134 11.80 6.00 -6.22
C ASP A 134 10.60 5.07 -5.94
N PRO A 135 9.99 4.47 -6.99
CA PRO A 135 8.84 3.59 -6.82
C PRO A 135 9.17 2.36 -5.96
N LEU A 136 10.42 1.88 -5.96
CA LEU A 136 10.83 0.75 -5.13
C LEU A 136 10.89 1.12 -3.65
N LEU A 137 11.37 2.32 -3.34
CA LEU A 137 11.39 2.83 -1.98
C LEU A 137 9.96 3.03 -1.44
N LEU A 138 9.05 3.52 -2.27
CA LEU A 138 7.62 3.65 -1.93
C LEU A 138 6.98 2.27 -1.66
N ILE A 139 7.26 1.27 -2.49
CA ILE A 139 6.77 -0.10 -2.29
C ILE A 139 7.31 -0.67 -0.97
N LYS A 140 8.59 -0.46 -0.66
CA LYS A 140 9.21 -0.93 0.59
C LYS A 140 8.63 -0.25 1.82
N GLN A 141 8.40 1.05 1.79
CA GLN A 141 7.73 1.77 2.87
C GLN A 141 6.30 1.27 3.08
N ASN A 142 5.56 1.03 2.00
CA ASN A 142 4.21 0.47 2.07
C ASN A 142 4.20 -0.96 2.61
N GLU A 143 5.20 -1.78 2.29
CA GLU A 143 5.38 -3.11 2.86
C GLU A 143 5.63 -3.05 4.36
N LEU A 144 6.54 -2.17 4.82
CA LEU A 144 6.83 -1.98 6.24
C LEU A 144 5.59 -1.49 7.02
N LYS A 145 4.88 -0.48 6.49
CA LYS A 145 3.63 0.02 7.10
C LYS A 145 2.59 -1.09 7.23
N LYS A 146 2.32 -1.87 6.18
CA LYS A 146 1.39 -3.00 6.24
C LYS A 146 1.82 -4.07 7.25
N ARG A 147 3.12 -4.35 7.33
CA ARG A 147 3.67 -5.30 8.32
C ARG A 147 3.45 -4.78 9.74
N GLU A 148 3.74 -3.51 9.98
CA GLU A 148 3.47 -2.86 11.25
C GLU A 148 1.98 -2.86 11.60
N ASP A 149 1.09 -2.56 10.65
CA ASP A 149 -0.36 -2.57 10.88
C ASP A 149 -0.88 -3.95 11.27
N VAL A 150 -0.31 -5.00 10.67
CA VAL A 150 -0.61 -6.38 11.04
C VAL A 150 -0.12 -6.67 12.45
N VAL A 151 1.11 -6.26 12.80
CA VAL A 151 1.71 -6.48 14.14
C VAL A 151 0.99 -5.69 15.24
N LYS A 152 0.68 -4.42 14.98
CA LYS A 152 -0.02 -3.50 15.88
C LYS A 152 -1.47 -3.95 16.12
N ASN A 153 -2.08 -4.68 15.17
CA ASN A 153 -3.42 -5.22 15.33
C ASN A 153 -3.39 -6.59 16.05
N PRO A 154 -3.73 -6.66 17.35
CA PRO A 154 -3.61 -7.89 18.14
C PRO A 154 -4.54 -9.00 17.64
N VAL A 155 -5.70 -8.65 17.06
CA VAL A 155 -6.67 -9.63 16.53
C VAL A 155 -6.13 -10.29 15.26
N LYS A 156 -5.51 -9.52 14.35
CA LYS A 156 -4.87 -10.07 13.15
C LYS A 156 -3.66 -10.92 13.51
N MET A 157 -2.82 -10.50 14.45
CA MET A 157 -1.71 -11.31 14.94
C MET A 157 -2.15 -12.61 15.58
N ALA A 158 -3.21 -12.59 16.40
CA ALA A 158 -3.76 -13.79 17.01
C ALA A 158 -4.26 -14.79 15.96
N ARG A 159 -4.98 -14.32 14.93
CA ARG A 159 -5.44 -15.18 13.82
C ARG A 159 -4.27 -15.79 13.04
N ILE A 160 -3.23 -15.00 12.75
CA ILE A 160 -2.03 -15.49 12.06
C ILE A 160 -1.31 -16.56 12.90
N ARG A 161 -1.17 -16.33 14.22
CA ARG A 161 -0.57 -17.32 15.15
C ARG A 161 -1.35 -18.62 15.16
N GLN A 162 -2.69 -18.56 15.27
CA GLN A 162 -3.56 -19.74 15.24
C GLN A 162 -3.44 -20.52 13.92
N GLN A 163 -3.38 -19.82 12.78
CA GLN A 163 -3.20 -20.46 11.47
C GLN A 163 -1.83 -21.13 11.33
N LEU A 164 -0.76 -20.49 11.83
CA LEU A 164 0.58 -21.07 11.84
C LEU A 164 0.67 -22.32 12.72
N GLU A 165 0.06 -22.28 13.90
CA GLU A 165 -0.02 -23.43 14.80
C GLU A 165 -0.78 -24.59 14.17
N ALA A 166 -1.91 -24.31 13.51
CA ALA A 166 -2.70 -25.32 12.79
C ALA A 166 -1.91 -25.96 11.63
N GLU A 167 -1.19 -25.17 10.82
CA GLU A 167 -0.35 -25.68 9.73
C GLU A 167 0.83 -26.52 10.26
N LEU A 168 1.48 -26.10 11.35
CA LEU A 168 2.53 -26.88 12.01
C LEU A 168 2.00 -28.20 12.57
N ALA A 169 0.81 -28.19 13.19
CA ALA A 169 0.14 -29.40 13.67
C ALA A 169 -0.17 -30.37 12.51
N ARG A 170 -0.75 -29.86 11.42
CA ARG A 170 -1.05 -30.63 10.21
C ARG A 170 0.22 -31.23 9.56
N LYS A 171 1.33 -30.49 9.55
CA LYS A 171 2.62 -30.98 9.04
C LYS A 171 3.19 -32.10 9.93
N LYS A 172 3.09 -31.97 11.25
CA LYS A 172 3.49 -33.02 12.21
C LYS A 172 2.64 -34.28 12.04
N GLU A 173 1.33 -34.14 11.89
CA GLU A 173 0.40 -35.24 11.68
C GLU A 173 0.70 -35.99 10.37
N LYS A 174 0.90 -35.28 9.25
CA LYS A 174 1.32 -35.88 7.98
C LYS A 174 2.64 -36.65 8.10
N LYS A 175 3.62 -36.12 8.86
CA LYS A 175 4.91 -36.79 9.11
C LYS A 175 4.72 -38.07 9.94
N ASN A 176 3.88 -38.03 10.96
CA ASN A 176 3.57 -39.18 11.81
C ASN A 176 2.83 -40.27 11.02
N ALA A 177 1.80 -39.91 10.25
CA ALA A 177 1.08 -40.83 9.37
C ALA A 177 2.01 -41.51 8.34
N LYS A 178 2.96 -40.76 7.76
CA LYS A 178 3.98 -41.33 6.84
C LYS A 178 4.90 -42.33 7.57
N ARG A 179 5.29 -42.03 8.82
CA ARG A 179 6.14 -42.91 9.64
C ARG A 179 5.39 -44.19 10.02
N GLU A 180 4.12 -44.08 10.38
CA GLU A 180 3.26 -45.20 10.73
C GLU A 180 2.99 -46.12 9.53
N LYS A 181 2.63 -45.54 8.36
CA LYS A 181 2.50 -46.30 7.11
C LYS A 181 3.79 -47.06 6.74
N LYS A 182 4.97 -46.47 6.99
CA LYS A 182 6.26 -47.14 6.78
C LYS A 182 6.51 -48.27 7.78
N ARG A 183 6.07 -48.14 9.04
CA ARG A 183 6.13 -49.21 10.06
C ARG A 183 5.22 -50.37 9.69
N ALA A 184 3.95 -50.09 9.37
CA ALA A 184 2.98 -51.10 8.94
C ALA A 184 3.46 -51.88 7.70
N ARG A 185 4.05 -51.19 6.69
CA ARG A 185 4.63 -51.87 5.51
C ARG A 185 5.81 -52.78 5.87
N LYS A 186 6.66 -52.38 6.82
CA LYS A 186 7.79 -53.20 7.27
C LYS A 186 7.30 -54.44 8.03
N GLU A 187 6.29 -54.28 8.86
CA GLU A 187 5.69 -55.35 9.65
C GLU A 187 4.97 -56.37 8.77
N ALA A 188 4.16 -55.91 7.79
CA ALA A 188 3.57 -56.78 6.78
C ALA A 188 4.62 -57.57 5.98
N LYS A 189 5.76 -56.95 5.65
CA LYS A 189 6.88 -57.64 4.98
C LYS A 189 7.53 -58.70 5.87
N LYS A 190 7.67 -58.43 7.18
CA LYS A 190 8.17 -59.41 8.15
C LYS A 190 7.21 -60.59 8.30
N ALA A 191 5.92 -60.34 8.50
CA ALA A 191 4.89 -61.38 8.59
C ALA A 191 4.84 -62.25 7.32
N LYS A 192 4.94 -61.65 6.13
CA LYS A 192 5.01 -62.42 4.87
C LYS A 192 6.27 -63.30 4.77
N LYS A 193 7.42 -62.81 5.27
CA LYS A 193 8.68 -63.59 5.29
C LYS A 193 8.60 -64.74 6.29
N GLU A 194 7.99 -64.52 7.44
CA GLU A 194 7.77 -65.53 8.47
C GLU A 194 6.82 -66.64 7.99
N LYS A 195 5.69 -66.27 7.36
CA LYS A 195 4.77 -67.23 6.74
C LYS A 195 5.45 -68.07 5.64
N LYS A 196 6.37 -67.47 4.86
CA LYS A 196 7.16 -68.23 3.88
C LYS A 196 8.11 -69.24 4.56
N ARG A 197 8.80 -68.82 5.64
CA ARG A 197 9.69 -69.72 6.41
C ARG A 197 8.95 -70.89 7.05
N GLN A 198 7.75 -70.66 7.59
CA GLN A 198 6.92 -71.73 8.14
C GLN A 198 6.44 -72.71 7.07
N LYS A 199 6.18 -72.23 5.84
CA LYS A 199 5.86 -73.11 4.71
C LYS A 199 7.06 -73.94 4.28
N ASP A 200 8.23 -73.32 4.15
CA ASP A 200 9.47 -74.01 3.76
C ASP A 200 9.93 -75.03 4.83
N SER A 201 9.62 -74.81 6.13
CA SER A 201 9.90 -75.79 7.20
C SER A 201 8.95 -76.98 7.22
N MET A 202 7.76 -76.89 6.60
CA MET A 202 6.86 -78.04 6.44
C MET A 202 7.22 -78.89 5.21
N ASP A 203 7.72 -78.27 4.13
CA ASP A 203 8.21 -78.99 2.94
C ASP A 203 9.56 -79.69 3.19
N SER A 204 10.37 -79.19 4.13
CA SER A 204 11.68 -79.78 4.47
C SER A 204 11.61 -80.96 5.46
N ALA A 205 10.42 -81.30 5.98
CA ALA A 205 10.23 -82.50 6.80
C ALA A 205 9.97 -83.76 5.96
N GLU A 206 9.63 -83.61 4.67
CA GLU A 206 9.32 -84.72 3.77
C GLU A 206 10.47 -85.05 2.79
N ALA A 207 11.45 -84.14 2.63
CA ALA A 207 12.56 -84.28 1.68
C ALA A 207 13.96 -84.48 2.33
N ALA A 208 14.03 -84.80 3.62
CA ALA A 208 15.30 -84.97 4.35
C ALA A 208 15.80 -86.43 4.43
N SER A 209 15.52 -87.26 3.41
CA SER A 209 16.05 -88.65 3.38
C SER A 209 17.01 -88.96 2.23
N LEU A 210 17.20 -88.09 1.24
CA LEU A 210 18.07 -88.41 0.10
C LEU A 210 18.72 -87.14 -0.46
N HIS A 211 20.04 -86.99 -0.24
CA HIS A 211 21.03 -86.84 -1.31
C HIS A 211 22.29 -86.15 -0.80
N ARG A 212 23.28 -87.01 -0.58
CA ARG A 212 24.69 -86.79 -0.33
C ARG A 212 25.40 -86.56 -1.68
N GLU A 213 26.49 -85.79 -1.66
CA GLU A 213 27.57 -85.69 -2.69
C GLU A 213 27.45 -84.70 -3.87
N GLN A 214 28.65 -84.14 -4.16
CA GLN A 214 29.19 -83.57 -5.41
C GLN A 214 28.99 -82.09 -5.79
N ASP A 215 30.05 -81.32 -5.52
CA ASP A 215 31.06 -80.81 -6.48
C ASP A 215 30.68 -79.93 -7.72
N LYS A 216 31.54 -78.92 -7.94
CA LYS A 216 31.82 -78.04 -9.10
C LYS A 216 30.72 -77.18 -9.76
N GLY A 217 30.97 -75.86 -9.73
CA GLY A 217 31.39 -75.14 -10.94
C GLY A 217 30.41 -74.20 -11.67
N LYS A 218 30.84 -72.93 -11.77
CA LYS A 218 30.89 -72.08 -12.98
C LYS A 218 29.64 -71.26 -13.44
N LYS A 219 29.87 -69.92 -13.40
CA LYS A 219 29.47 -68.81 -14.32
C LYS A 219 27.99 -68.39 -14.48
N GLY A 220 27.77 -67.07 -14.45
CA GLY A 220 26.63 -66.42 -15.11
C GLY A 220 26.36 -64.98 -14.68
N SER A 221 26.85 -64.02 -15.45
CA SER A 221 26.63 -62.56 -15.41
C SER A 221 25.16 -62.09 -15.38
N ARG A 222 24.85 -60.91 -14.78
CA ARG A 222 24.23 -59.75 -15.46
C ARG A 222 24.12 -58.50 -14.56
N ALA A 223 24.39 -57.34 -15.17
CA ALA A 223 24.30 -55.99 -14.65
C ALA A 223 22.87 -55.54 -14.28
N GLN A 224 22.74 -54.53 -13.40
CA GLN A 224 22.26 -53.19 -13.77
C GLN A 224 22.20 -52.21 -12.59
N GLU A 225 22.45 -50.96 -12.95
CA GLU A 225 22.54 -49.73 -12.17
C GLU A 225 21.17 -49.19 -11.68
N SER A 226 21.23 -48.30 -10.68
CA SER A 226 20.51 -47.01 -10.55
C SER A 226 20.49 -46.63 -9.07
N ASP A 227 21.35 -45.71 -8.65
CA ASP A 227 21.18 -44.24 -8.66
C ASP A 227 20.17 -43.75 -7.61
N GLY A 228 20.67 -42.92 -6.70
CA GLY A 228 20.01 -42.51 -5.47
C GLY A 228 20.66 -41.24 -4.92
N GLY A 229 20.64 -40.17 -5.71
CA GLY A 229 21.04 -38.83 -5.28
C GLY A 229 20.11 -38.24 -4.23
N SER A 230 20.65 -37.97 -3.04
CA SER A 230 20.05 -37.10 -2.03
C SER A 230 20.59 -35.69 -2.19
N THR A 231 19.70 -34.71 -2.37
CA THR A 231 20.01 -33.29 -2.25
C THR A 231 19.58 -32.78 -0.89
N GLU A 232 20.56 -32.50 -0.03
CA GLU A 232 20.42 -31.68 1.16
C GLU A 232 21.14 -30.35 0.87
N SER A 233 20.39 -29.25 0.78
CA SER A 233 20.91 -27.90 0.62
C SER A 233 20.80 -27.17 1.96
N SER A 234 21.95 -26.93 2.58
CA SER A 234 22.20 -25.87 3.56
C SER A 234 22.68 -24.65 2.75
N GLY A 235 22.10 -23.46 2.92
CA GLY A 235 22.31 -22.60 4.08
C GLY A 235 23.47 -21.64 3.79
N SER A 236 23.21 -20.56 3.05
CA SER A 236 24.20 -19.53 2.74
C SER A 236 23.81 -18.21 3.39
N GLU A 237 24.52 -17.88 4.45
CA GLU A 237 24.54 -16.59 5.12
C GLU A 237 26.02 -16.31 5.41
N ALA A 238 26.58 -15.26 4.79
CA ALA A 238 27.65 -14.42 5.35
C ALA A 238 28.24 -13.48 4.29
N GLU A 239 28.02 -12.20 4.58
CA GLU A 239 28.70 -11.01 4.10
C GLU A 239 30.06 -10.86 4.83
N ALA A 240 31.15 -10.49 4.14
CA ALA A 240 32.31 -9.81 4.77
C ALA A 240 33.40 -9.31 3.76
N LYS A 241 33.48 -7.98 3.64
CA LYS A 241 34.67 -7.09 3.78
C LYS A 241 36.00 -7.36 3.03
N GLU A 242 36.30 -6.40 2.14
CA GLU A 242 37.44 -5.47 2.15
C GLU A 242 38.85 -5.96 2.58
N ARG A 243 39.83 -5.89 1.65
CA ARG A 243 41.19 -5.37 1.94
C ARG A 243 42.02 -5.04 0.69
N LYS A 244 42.80 -3.96 0.85
CA LYS A 244 43.65 -3.19 -0.08
C LYS A 244 45.00 -3.83 -0.46
N GLN A 245 45.65 -3.16 -1.42
CA GLN A 245 47.10 -3.01 -1.75
C GLN A 245 47.55 -3.82 -2.99
N ARG A 246 47.86 -3.25 -4.17
CA ARG A 246 48.80 -2.17 -4.61
C ARG A 246 50.22 -2.70 -4.88
N TYR A 247 50.58 -2.90 -6.16
CA TYR A 247 51.89 -2.79 -6.86
C TYR A 247 51.53 -3.05 -8.36
N GLY A 248 51.81 -2.27 -9.40
CA GLY A 248 52.85 -1.29 -9.70
C GLY A 248 53.63 -1.78 -10.92
N LEU A 249 53.23 -1.46 -12.16
CA LEU A 249 54.12 -1.44 -13.32
C LEU A 249 53.52 -0.60 -14.47
N GLN A 250 54.10 0.58 -14.70
CA GLN A 250 53.94 1.36 -15.93
C GLN A 250 54.79 0.72 -17.03
N THR A 251 54.21 0.48 -18.20
CA THR A 251 54.97 0.33 -19.45
C THR A 251 54.55 1.41 -20.42
N TYR A 252 55.42 2.41 -20.57
CA TYR A 252 55.47 3.28 -21.74
C TYR A 252 55.85 2.46 -22.98
N GLY A 253 55.29 2.82 -24.14
CA GLY A 253 55.98 2.66 -25.41
C GLY A 253 55.33 1.76 -26.46
N GLY A 254 54.92 2.38 -27.57
CA GLY A 254 55.18 1.84 -28.90
C GLY A 254 54.00 1.18 -29.60
N GLY A 255 53.25 1.96 -30.38
CA GLY A 255 52.46 1.41 -31.47
C GLY A 255 53.36 1.03 -32.66
N SER A 256 52.99 -0.01 -33.40
CA SER A 256 52.88 0.06 -34.87
C SER A 256 52.23 -1.21 -35.41
N ASN A 257 51.47 -1.02 -36.47
CA ASN A 257 50.93 -2.03 -37.37
C ASN A 257 51.96 -3.09 -37.83
N GLY A 258 51.44 -4.30 -38.07
CA GLY A 258 51.71 -5.00 -39.31
C GLY A 258 52.64 -6.21 -39.25
N ALA A 259 52.29 -7.17 -40.12
CA ALA A 259 53.10 -8.25 -40.68
C ALA A 259 53.10 -9.60 -39.94
N ASN A 260 52.21 -10.46 -40.43
CA ASN A 260 52.50 -11.83 -40.88
C ASN A 260 53.99 -12.21 -40.83
N GLY A 261 54.34 -13.10 -39.90
CA GLY A 261 55.61 -13.81 -39.86
C GLY A 261 55.36 -15.29 -39.64
N ASN A 262 55.25 -16.03 -40.74
CA ASN A 262 55.17 -17.49 -40.74
C ASN A 262 56.56 -18.03 -40.38
N ALA A 263 56.80 -18.34 -39.10
CA ALA A 263 58.03 -18.97 -38.64
C ALA A 263 57.74 -20.41 -38.22
N SER A 264 57.96 -21.33 -39.15
CA SER A 264 58.07 -22.76 -38.89
C SER A 264 59.29 -23.01 -37.99
N GLY A 265 59.04 -23.36 -36.72
CA GLY A 265 60.08 -23.66 -35.75
C GLY A 265 59.66 -24.88 -34.94
N ASP A 266 60.05 -26.05 -35.44
CA ASP A 266 60.05 -27.32 -34.72
C ASP A 266 60.88 -27.15 -33.44
N GLY A 267 60.20 -27.23 -32.30
CA GLY A 267 60.77 -26.89 -31.00
C GLY A 267 59.85 -27.36 -29.90
N ARG A 268 59.84 -28.67 -29.64
CA ARG A 268 59.26 -29.31 -28.45
C ARG A 268 59.94 -28.76 -27.18
N ALA A 269 59.61 -27.53 -26.82
CA ALA A 269 59.87 -26.99 -25.49
C ALA A 269 58.86 -27.66 -24.55
N ARG A 270 59.35 -28.58 -23.71
CA ARG A 270 58.60 -29.12 -22.56
C ARG A 270 58.27 -27.96 -21.62
N ALA A 271 57.14 -27.30 -21.86
CA ALA A 271 56.57 -26.36 -20.91
C ALA A 271 56.11 -27.15 -19.69
N LEU A 272 56.68 -26.86 -18.52
CA LEU A 272 56.27 -27.41 -17.21
C LEU A 272 54.91 -26.84 -16.74
N GLY A 273 54.05 -26.45 -17.68
CA GLY A 273 52.71 -25.93 -17.44
C GLY A 273 51.63 -26.94 -17.83
N PRO A 274 50.38 -26.71 -17.41
CA PRO A 274 49.25 -27.49 -17.90
C PRO A 274 49.20 -27.45 -19.43
N ASP A 275 48.88 -28.59 -20.04
CA ASP A 275 48.81 -28.76 -21.49
C ASP A 275 48.00 -27.62 -22.15
N PRO A 276 48.55 -26.90 -23.15
CA PRO A 276 47.87 -25.78 -23.79
C PRO A 276 46.51 -26.16 -24.39
N GLU A 277 46.32 -27.41 -24.84
CA GLU A 277 45.03 -27.86 -25.35
C GLU A 277 43.96 -27.93 -24.25
N VAL A 278 44.36 -28.33 -23.04
CA VAL A 278 43.45 -28.44 -21.89
C VAL A 278 43.03 -27.06 -21.39
N LEU A 279 43.94 -26.08 -21.43
CA LEU A 279 43.63 -24.69 -21.09
C LEU A 279 42.68 -24.07 -22.12
N ALA A 280 42.92 -24.28 -23.41
CA ALA A 280 42.04 -23.83 -24.49
C ALA A 280 40.64 -24.47 -24.39
N ALA A 281 40.56 -25.77 -24.08
CA ALA A 281 39.30 -26.46 -23.86
C ALA A 281 38.52 -25.90 -22.66
N LYS A 282 39.22 -25.57 -21.56
CA LYS A 282 38.62 -24.98 -20.36
C LYS A 282 38.12 -23.55 -20.60
N GLU A 283 38.86 -22.76 -21.37
CA GLU A 283 38.45 -21.41 -21.75
C GLU A 283 37.23 -21.43 -22.68
N LYS A 284 37.20 -22.37 -23.62
CA LYS A 284 36.05 -22.60 -24.50
C LYS A 284 34.80 -23.02 -23.72
N ALA A 285 34.94 -23.93 -22.75
CA ALA A 285 33.85 -24.34 -21.88
C ALA A 285 33.28 -23.17 -21.05
N ARG A 286 34.16 -22.30 -20.53
CA ARG A 286 33.77 -21.09 -19.78
C ARG A 286 33.00 -20.10 -20.66
N LEU A 287 33.45 -19.88 -21.90
CA LEU A 287 32.78 -19.03 -22.89
C LEU A 287 31.41 -19.58 -23.28
N GLU A 288 31.29 -20.90 -23.40
CA GLU A 288 30.03 -21.57 -23.72
C GLU A 288 29.02 -21.47 -22.56
N GLU A 289 29.47 -21.65 -21.32
CA GLU A 289 28.68 -21.44 -20.10
C GLU A 289 28.21 -19.99 -19.97
N GLU A 290 29.07 -19.01 -20.27
CA GLU A 290 28.72 -17.60 -20.26
C GLU A 290 27.69 -17.26 -21.35
N ARG A 291 27.81 -17.86 -22.53
CA ARG A 291 26.84 -17.73 -23.62
C ARG A 291 25.48 -18.30 -23.21
N GLU A 292 25.47 -19.46 -22.58
CA GLU A 292 24.24 -20.10 -22.11
C GLU A 292 23.58 -19.29 -20.99
N ARG A 293 24.36 -18.72 -20.06
CA ARG A 293 23.87 -17.80 -19.02
C ARG A 293 23.25 -16.55 -19.62
N ARG A 294 23.88 -15.97 -20.64
CA ARG A 294 23.36 -14.80 -21.38
C ARG A 294 22.08 -15.14 -22.13
N GLU A 295 21.97 -16.34 -22.69
CA GLU A 295 20.77 -16.82 -23.38
C GLU A 295 19.61 -17.08 -22.42
N ARG A 296 19.86 -17.63 -21.23
CA ARG A 296 18.85 -17.82 -20.16
C ARG A 296 18.27 -16.48 -19.66
N LEU A 297 19.08 -15.41 -19.66
CA LEU A 297 18.63 -14.06 -19.30
C LEU A 297 17.87 -13.36 -20.43
N ARG A 298 17.99 -13.86 -21.67
CA ARG A 298 17.34 -13.27 -22.84
C ARG A 298 15.91 -13.82 -22.96
N ARG A 299 14.94 -13.10 -22.39
CA ARG A 299 13.52 -13.41 -22.57
C ARG A 299 13.19 -13.40 -24.07
N LYS A 300 12.74 -14.54 -24.60
CA LYS A 300 12.22 -14.62 -25.97
C LYS A 300 10.98 -13.71 -26.07
N PRO A 301 10.87 -12.88 -27.13
CA PRO A 301 9.68 -12.07 -27.33
C PRO A 301 8.47 -13.01 -27.49
N LEU A 302 7.42 -12.78 -26.69
CA LEU A 302 6.19 -13.60 -26.75
C LEU A 302 5.61 -13.55 -28.16
N THR A 303 5.17 -14.70 -28.65
CA THR A 303 4.45 -14.82 -29.91
C THR A 303 3.09 -14.11 -29.81
N GLU A 304 2.50 -13.72 -30.94
CA GLU A 304 1.25 -12.93 -30.96
C GLU A 304 0.08 -13.67 -30.29
N LYS A 305 0.04 -15.00 -30.39
CA LYS A 305 -0.95 -15.86 -29.72
C LYS A 305 -0.79 -15.81 -28.20
N GLU A 306 0.44 -15.93 -27.68
CA GLU A 306 0.72 -15.85 -26.24
C GLU A 306 0.45 -14.44 -25.69
N LYS A 307 0.67 -13.39 -26.49
CA LYS A 307 0.30 -12.02 -26.12
C LYS A 307 -1.21 -11.88 -25.98
N ALA A 308 -1.99 -12.44 -26.91
CA ALA A 308 -3.45 -12.39 -26.86
C ALA A 308 -4.02 -13.14 -25.64
N GLU A 309 -3.48 -14.33 -25.33
CA GLU A 309 -3.86 -15.09 -24.13
C GLU A 309 -3.47 -14.39 -22.84
N ARG A 310 -2.29 -13.74 -22.82
CA ARG A 310 -1.89 -12.96 -21.65
C ARG A 310 -2.75 -11.71 -21.45
N LEU A 311 -3.19 -11.09 -22.55
CA LEU A 311 -4.10 -9.95 -22.52
C LEU A 311 -5.51 -10.37 -22.08
N SER A 312 -5.99 -11.54 -22.49
CA SER A 312 -7.29 -12.07 -22.03
C SER A 312 -7.23 -12.47 -20.56
N ALA A 313 -6.14 -13.07 -20.10
CA ALA A 313 -5.91 -13.36 -18.69
C ALA A 313 -5.88 -12.09 -17.83
N MET A 314 -5.21 -11.02 -18.29
CA MET A 314 -5.24 -9.72 -17.60
C MET A 314 -6.64 -9.11 -17.53
N ARG A 315 -7.46 -9.26 -18.59
CA ARG A 315 -8.85 -8.79 -18.59
C ARG A 315 -9.71 -9.55 -17.59
N LEU A 316 -9.56 -10.87 -17.52
CA LEU A 316 -10.29 -11.71 -16.56
C LEU A 316 -9.88 -11.39 -15.12
N ASP A 317 -8.58 -11.22 -14.86
CA ASP A 317 -8.09 -10.82 -13.54
C ASP A 317 -8.59 -9.42 -13.14
N GLY A 318 -8.67 -8.50 -14.11
CA GLY A 318 -9.30 -7.19 -13.92
C GLY A 318 -10.77 -7.28 -13.50
N ILE A 319 -11.55 -8.17 -14.11
CA ILE A 319 -12.96 -8.41 -13.74
C ILE A 319 -13.07 -8.97 -12.32
N VAL A 320 -12.25 -9.97 -11.97
CA VAL A 320 -12.22 -10.57 -10.63
C VAL A 320 -11.86 -9.52 -9.57
N ASN A 321 -10.88 -8.67 -9.85
CA ASN A 321 -10.47 -7.61 -8.92
C ASN A 321 -11.57 -6.55 -8.77
N GLU A 322 -12.27 -6.21 -9.85
CA GLU A 322 -13.42 -5.29 -9.83
C GLU A 322 -14.58 -5.85 -8.99
N GLU A 323 -14.88 -7.14 -9.09
CA GLU A 323 -15.87 -7.83 -8.26
C GLU A 323 -15.46 -7.86 -6.78
N GLN A 324 -14.17 -8.11 -6.49
CA GLN A 324 -13.63 -8.02 -5.14
C GLN A 324 -13.66 -6.60 -4.58
N ARG A 325 -13.51 -5.58 -5.43
CA ARG A 325 -13.66 -4.17 -5.06
C ARG A 325 -15.12 -3.85 -4.74
N ARG A 326 -16.04 -4.27 -5.60
CA ARG A 326 -17.50 -4.08 -5.41
C ARG A 326 -17.98 -4.73 -4.11
N SER A 327 -17.59 -5.98 -3.85
CA SER A 327 -17.95 -6.67 -2.61
C SER A 327 -17.36 -6.02 -1.36
N ARG A 328 -16.17 -5.42 -1.44
CA ARG A 328 -15.59 -4.62 -0.35
C ARG A 328 -16.37 -3.33 -0.11
N VAL A 329 -16.78 -2.64 -1.17
CA VAL A 329 -17.61 -1.42 -1.07
C VAL A 329 -18.99 -1.74 -0.50
N GLU A 330 -19.61 -2.85 -0.93
CA GLU A 330 -20.89 -3.29 -0.37
C GLU A 330 -20.79 -3.67 1.11
N LYS A 331 -19.74 -4.39 1.50
CA LYS A 331 -19.47 -4.69 2.92
C LYS A 331 -19.26 -3.41 3.73
N GLY A 332 -18.51 -2.43 3.21
CA GLY A 332 -18.32 -1.13 3.85
C GLY A 332 -19.64 -0.38 4.02
N ARG A 333 -20.50 -0.34 2.99
CA ARG A 333 -21.84 0.26 3.08
C ARG A 333 -22.75 -0.46 4.08
N HIS A 334 -22.62 -1.78 4.23
CA HIS A 334 -23.40 -2.53 5.21
C HIS A 334 -22.92 -2.22 6.64
N GLN A 335 -21.61 -2.12 6.84
CA GLN A 335 -21.02 -1.73 8.13
C GLN A 335 -21.40 -0.32 8.53
N GLU A 336 -21.31 0.63 7.60
CA GLU A 336 -21.71 2.03 7.81
C GLU A 336 -23.20 2.15 8.18
N LYS A 337 -24.07 1.35 7.55
CA LYS A 337 -25.48 1.28 7.93
C LYS A 337 -25.69 0.70 9.32
N GLU A 338 -25.02 -0.39 9.66
CA GLU A 338 -25.11 -0.97 11.01
C GLU A 338 -24.56 -0.03 12.09
N GLU A 339 -23.49 0.70 11.80
CA GLU A 339 -22.94 1.71 12.70
C GLU A 339 -23.90 2.88 12.87
N ALA A 340 -24.48 3.39 11.77
CA ALA A 340 -25.51 4.44 11.83
C ALA A 340 -26.77 3.99 12.61
N GLU A 341 -27.19 2.73 12.49
CA GLU A 341 -28.30 2.17 13.28
C GLU A 341 -27.96 2.05 14.77
N ARG A 342 -26.70 1.67 15.11
CA ARG A 342 -26.22 1.65 16.51
C ARG A 342 -26.11 3.06 17.09
N GLU A 343 -25.61 4.02 16.34
CA GLU A 343 -25.54 5.43 16.74
C GLU A 343 -26.94 6.03 16.93
N ALA A 344 -27.90 5.70 16.05
CA ALA A 344 -29.30 6.09 16.21
C ALA A 344 -29.93 5.45 17.47
N GLY A 345 -29.57 4.21 17.81
CA GLY A 345 -30.00 3.54 19.04
C GLY A 345 -29.47 4.23 20.30
N THR A 346 -28.18 4.56 20.34
CA THR A 346 -27.55 5.22 21.51
C THR A 346 -28.00 6.67 21.72
N THR A 347 -28.30 7.40 20.65
CA THR A 347 -28.86 8.77 20.73
C THR A 347 -30.32 8.76 21.17
N ALA A 348 -31.10 7.73 20.83
CA ALA A 348 -32.45 7.53 21.35
C ALA A 348 -32.48 7.15 22.84
N GLU A 349 -31.48 6.40 23.32
CA GLU A 349 -31.34 5.99 24.72
C GLU A 349 -30.83 7.14 25.62
N ASN A 350 -29.83 7.92 25.16
CA ASN A 350 -29.33 9.11 25.87
C ASN A 350 -30.28 10.34 25.79
N GLY A 351 -31.24 10.34 24.85
CA GLY A 351 -32.25 11.39 24.70
C GLY A 351 -33.46 11.25 25.63
N ARG A 352 -33.59 10.12 26.35
CA ARG A 352 -34.72 9.82 27.24
C ARG A 352 -34.24 9.31 28.60
N GLY A 353 -33.60 10.18 29.37
CA GLY A 353 -33.50 9.98 30.83
C GLY A 353 -32.11 10.13 31.41
N SER A 354 -31.63 11.37 31.57
CA SER A 354 -30.70 11.72 32.66
C SER A 354 -30.50 13.24 32.74
N ARG A 355 -31.56 13.99 33.10
CA ARG A 355 -31.37 15.40 33.53
C ARG A 355 -32.43 15.96 34.46
N ARG A 356 -33.26 15.11 35.08
CA ARG A 356 -34.31 15.55 36.02
C ARG A 356 -34.29 14.84 37.37
N GLU A 357 -33.68 13.66 37.50
CA GLU A 357 -33.74 12.89 38.75
C GLU A 357 -32.57 13.16 39.71
N ASP A 358 -31.41 13.60 39.21
CA ASP A 358 -30.23 13.91 40.06
C ASP A 358 -30.08 15.42 40.37
N ARG A 359 -31.18 16.14 40.64
CA ARG A 359 -31.10 17.47 41.25
C ARG A 359 -31.49 17.37 42.72
N PRO A 360 -30.64 17.80 43.68
CA PRO A 360 -31.01 17.78 45.10
C PRO A 360 -32.28 18.60 45.33
N GLU A 361 -33.18 18.11 46.17
CA GLU A 361 -34.54 18.66 46.36
C GLU A 361 -34.58 20.17 46.63
N PHE A 362 -33.56 20.69 47.32
CA PHE A 362 -33.40 22.12 47.59
C PHE A 362 -33.36 22.97 46.30
N LEU A 363 -32.66 22.51 45.25
CA LEU A 363 -32.57 23.22 43.98
C LEU A 363 -33.85 23.08 43.14
N GLN A 364 -34.60 22.00 43.32
CA GLN A 364 -35.91 21.83 42.70
C GLN A 364 -36.92 22.81 43.32
N LYS A 365 -36.93 22.90 44.65
CA LYS A 365 -37.77 23.86 45.40
C LYS A 365 -37.41 25.31 45.09
N LEU A 366 -36.12 25.64 44.99
CA LEU A 366 -35.68 27.00 44.62
C LEU A 366 -36.08 27.37 43.19
N GLY A 367 -35.97 26.44 42.23
CA GLY A 367 -36.38 26.67 40.84
C GLY A 367 -37.88 26.92 40.70
N VAL A 368 -38.70 26.17 41.44
CA VAL A 368 -40.16 26.33 41.45
C VAL A 368 -40.56 27.62 42.18
N GLN A 369 -39.92 27.95 43.31
CA GLN A 369 -40.25 29.16 44.07
C GLN A 369 -39.83 30.44 43.33
N VAL A 370 -38.69 30.43 42.63
CA VAL A 370 -38.27 31.56 41.81
C VAL A 370 -39.16 31.69 40.58
N TYR A 371 -39.45 30.62 39.83
CA TYR A 371 -40.13 30.76 38.54
C TYR A 371 -41.66 30.62 38.57
N MET A 372 -42.23 29.95 39.56
CA MET A 372 -43.64 29.55 39.56
C MET A 372 -44.42 29.93 40.84
N GLY A 373 -43.77 30.41 41.90
CA GLY A 373 -44.36 30.47 43.25
C GLY A 373 -44.43 31.82 43.95
N GLY A 374 -44.32 32.95 43.26
CA GLY A 374 -44.47 34.27 43.88
C GLY A 374 -45.44 35.14 43.11
N ASP A 375 -46.40 35.78 43.81
CA ASP A 375 -47.40 36.73 43.29
C ASP A 375 -46.78 38.06 42.78
N GLU A 376 -45.51 38.04 42.40
CA GLU A 376 -44.77 39.20 41.90
C GLU A 376 -44.82 39.21 40.38
N THR A 377 -45.29 40.33 39.82
CA THR A 377 -45.38 40.49 38.37
C THR A 377 -44.00 40.56 37.72
N LEU A 378 -43.90 40.20 36.43
CA LEU A 378 -42.65 40.24 35.67
C LEU A 378 -42.00 41.63 35.69
N GLU A 379 -42.81 42.68 35.85
CA GLU A 379 -42.41 44.09 35.89
C GLU A 379 -41.63 44.43 37.19
N GLU A 380 -42.15 44.07 38.36
CA GLU A 380 -41.46 44.25 39.65
C GLU A 380 -40.14 43.46 39.73
N ARG A 381 -40.05 42.35 38.99
CA ARG A 381 -38.86 41.51 38.89
C ARG A 381 -37.77 42.15 38.02
N MET A 382 -38.17 42.84 36.95
CA MET A 382 -37.28 43.61 36.09
C MET A 382 -36.76 44.86 36.82
N ASP A 383 -37.58 45.51 37.65
CA ASP A 383 -37.18 46.68 38.45
C ASP A 383 -36.12 46.37 39.51
N ARG A 384 -36.22 45.24 40.20
CA ARG A 384 -35.17 44.78 41.12
C ARG A 384 -33.83 44.54 40.43
N LEU A 385 -33.85 44.05 39.18
CA LEU A 385 -32.64 43.82 38.38
C LEU A 385 -32.07 45.11 37.76
N ARG A 386 -32.85 46.21 37.69
CA ARG A 386 -32.32 47.51 37.23
C ARG A 386 -31.32 48.10 38.22
N HIS A 387 -31.57 47.99 39.53
CA HIS A 387 -30.66 48.53 40.56
C HIS A 387 -29.33 47.78 40.67
N THR A 388 -29.30 46.47 40.42
CA THR A 388 -28.06 45.68 40.41
C THR A 388 -27.19 45.97 39.17
N ARG A 389 -27.82 46.34 38.04
CA ARG A 389 -27.10 46.66 36.80
C ARG A 389 -26.39 48.01 36.82
N GLN A 390 -26.87 48.97 37.61
CA GLN A 390 -26.19 50.27 37.81
C GLN A 390 -24.92 50.16 38.68
N ARG A 391 -24.86 49.20 39.62
CA ARG A 391 -23.70 49.05 40.53
C ARG A 391 -22.44 48.50 39.83
N ASN A 392 -22.60 47.79 38.71
CA ASN A 392 -21.51 47.20 37.93
C ASN A 392 -20.93 48.09 36.81
N ARG A 393 -21.31 49.37 36.73
CA ARG A 393 -20.74 50.34 35.76
C ARG A 393 -19.71 51.30 36.34
N GLY A 394 -19.36 51.19 37.63
CA GLY A 394 -18.46 52.13 38.32
C GLY A 394 -17.12 51.55 38.78
N GLY A 395 -16.65 50.44 38.18
CA GLY A 395 -15.58 49.60 38.76
C GLY A 395 -14.29 49.42 37.95
N GLU A 396 -13.99 50.26 36.95
CA GLU A 396 -12.69 50.21 36.26
C GLU A 396 -12.12 51.63 36.10
N ALA A 397 -11.56 52.15 37.19
CA ALA A 397 -10.61 53.25 37.16
C ALA A 397 -9.54 53.02 38.23
N GLY A 398 -8.32 52.76 37.77
CA GLY A 398 -7.08 52.88 38.54
C GLY A 398 -6.66 51.63 39.29
N PHE A 399 -5.52 51.03 38.92
CA PHE A 399 -4.35 50.92 39.80
C PHE A 399 -3.12 50.47 38.99
N LEU A 400 -2.15 51.40 38.94
CA LEU A 400 -0.74 51.34 38.51
C LEU A 400 -0.41 51.13 37.04
#